data_AF-A0A4R7UQW4-F1
#
_entry.id   AF-A0A4R7UQW4-F1
#
_cell.length_a   1.000
_cell.length_b   1.000
_cell.length_c   1.000
_cell.angle_alpha   90.00
_cell.angle_beta   90.00
_cell.angle_gamma   90.00
#
_symmetry.space_group_name_H-M   'P 1'
#
loop_
_entity.id
_entity.type
_entity.pdbx_description
1 polymer ?
#
loop_
_entity_poly.entity_id
_entity_poly.type
_entity_poly.pdbx_seq_one_letter_code
_entity_poly.pdbx_strand_id
1 'polypeptide(L)'
;MWVHVRRQLRTVDRTLAFALPKALPKGNKTRTVPLSPGVLAEIKDHLTSHPPTTVTLPWRKSTGDPVTVRLLATGEDGRRYTGDLFTKTV
;
A
#
# COMPACT_ATOMS: atom_id res chain seq x y z
N MET A 1 0.59 5.66 18.68
CA MET A 1 -0.63 5.92 17.87
C MET A 1 -1.03 4.62 17.17
N TRP A 2 -2.24 4.50 16.62
CA TRP A 2 -2.68 3.29 15.90
C TRP A 2 -3.02 3.63 14.46
N VAL A 3 -2.68 2.75 13.51
CA VAL A 3 -3.09 2.89 12.11
C VAL A 3 -3.94 1.69 11.70
N HIS A 4 -5.03 1.96 10.99
CA HIS A 4 -5.95 0.95 10.50
C HIS A 4 -5.63 0.60 9.04
N VAL A 5 -5.04 -0.58 8.84
CA VAL A 5 -4.71 -1.08 7.51
C VAL A 5 -5.93 -1.76 6.92
N ARG A 6 -6.52 -1.10 5.91
CA ARG A 6 -7.74 -1.56 5.23
C ARG A 6 -7.47 -2.35 3.96
N ARG A 7 -6.29 -2.16 3.36
CA ARG A 7 -5.93 -2.69 2.04
C ARG A 7 -4.43 -2.97 1.98
N GLN A 8 -4.04 -3.87 1.10
CA GLN A 8 -2.65 -4.13 0.71
C GLN A 8 -2.58 -4.31 -0.81
N LEU A 9 -1.42 -4.02 -1.39
CA LEU A 9 -1.11 -4.35 -2.78
C LEU A 9 -0.69 -5.82 -2.88
N ARG A 10 -1.19 -6.51 -3.89
CA ARG A 10 -0.81 -7.89 -4.22
C ARG A 10 -0.65 -8.03 -5.73
N THR A 11 0.25 -8.91 -6.18
CA THR A 11 0.28 -9.34 -7.57
C THR A 11 -0.64 -10.55 -7.76
N VAL A 12 -1.56 -10.45 -8.71
CA VAL A 12 -2.49 -11.51 -9.13
C VAL A 12 -2.46 -11.57 -10.65
N ASP A 13 -2.16 -12.73 -11.22
CA ASP A 13 -2.01 -12.93 -12.67
C ASP A 13 -1.12 -11.88 -13.34
N ARG A 14 0.07 -11.63 -12.76
CA ARG A 14 1.04 -10.60 -13.19
C ARG A 14 0.54 -9.14 -13.13
N THR A 15 -0.69 -8.91 -12.66
CA THR A 15 -1.30 -7.58 -12.52
C THR A 15 -1.32 -7.16 -11.05
N LEU A 16 -1.19 -5.87 -10.77
CA LEU A 16 -1.35 -5.33 -9.42
C LEU A 16 -2.83 -5.23 -9.06
N ALA A 17 -3.19 -5.71 -7.88
CA ALA A 17 -4.54 -5.65 -7.36
C ALA A 17 -4.53 -5.23 -5.89
N PHE A 18 -5.60 -4.54 -5.48
CA PHE A 18 -5.85 -4.31 -4.06
C PHE A 18 -6.48 -5.55 -3.44
N ALA A 19 -6.06 -5.88 -2.23
CA ALA A 19 -6.64 -6.97 -1.45
C ALA A 19 -6.76 -6.58 0.01
N LEU A 20 -7.60 -7.30 0.76
CA LEU A 20 -7.60 -7.18 2.21
C LEU A 20 -6.29 -7.73 2.79
N PRO A 21 -5.82 -7.20 3.93
CA PRO A 21 -4.72 -7.79 4.67
C PRO A 21 -4.99 -9.28 4.95
N LYS A 22 -3.98 -10.12 4.74
CA LYS A 22 -4.01 -11.52 5.20
C LYS A 22 -3.66 -11.50 6.69
N ALA A 23 -4.66 -11.30 7.53
CA ALA A 23 -4.49 -11.46 8.97
C ALA A 23 -4.75 -12.94 9.28
N LEU A 24 -3.66 -13.72 9.37
CA LEU A 24 -3.65 -15.17 9.63
C LEU A 24 -4.23 -16.04 8.48
N PRO A 25 -4.01 -17.37 8.48
CA PRO A 25 -4.40 -18.25 7.37
C PRO A 25 -5.91 -18.27 7.06
N LYS A 26 -6.75 -17.77 7.97
CA LYS A 26 -8.22 -17.91 7.93
C LYS A 26 -9.01 -16.60 7.78
N GLY A 27 -8.40 -15.45 7.48
CA GLY A 27 -9.16 -14.19 7.48
C GLY A 27 -8.66 -13.06 6.58
N ASN A 28 -9.50 -12.67 5.62
CA ASN A 28 -9.44 -11.39 4.92
C ASN A 28 -9.98 -10.28 5.84
N LYS A 29 -9.24 -9.92 6.89
CA LYS A 29 -9.66 -8.89 7.86
C LYS A 29 -8.75 -7.67 7.79
N THR A 30 -9.30 -6.49 8.06
CA THR A 30 -8.50 -5.30 8.32
C THR A 30 -7.70 -5.49 9.62
N ARG A 31 -6.58 -4.80 9.75
CA ARG A 31 -5.72 -4.90 10.94
C ARG A 31 -5.41 -3.52 11.48
N THR A 32 -5.31 -3.42 12.80
CA THR A 32 -4.83 -2.21 13.47
C THR A 32 -3.43 -2.51 13.98
N VAL A 33 -2.46 -1.68 13.61
CA VAL A 33 -1.06 -1.84 14.03
C VAL A 33 -0.59 -0.58 14.76
N PRO A 34 0.29 -0.73 15.76
CA PRO A 34 0.87 0.44 16.41
C PRO A 34 1.74 1.20 15.41
N LEU A 35 1.63 2.52 15.43
CA LEU A 35 2.45 3.45 14.68
C LEU A 35 3.14 4.37 15.68
N SER A 36 4.47 4.41 15.60
CA SER A 36 5.27 5.30 16.44
C SER A 36 5.06 6.76 16.01
N PRO A 37 5.13 7.72 16.94
CA PRO A 37 5.03 9.15 16.59
C PRO A 37 6.10 9.61 15.60
N GLY A 38 7.33 9.09 15.70
CA GLY A 38 8.42 9.41 14.78
C GLY A 38 8.11 9.01 13.34
N VAL A 39 7.65 7.77 13.11
CA VAL A 39 7.28 7.33 11.75
C VAL A 39 6.11 8.15 11.19
N LEU A 40 5.17 8.59 12.04
CA LEU A 40 4.11 9.49 11.59
C LEU A 40 4.66 10.84 11.12
N ALA A 41 5.63 11.42 11.84
CA ALA A 41 6.25 12.68 11.45
C ALA A 41 6.93 12.55 10.08
N GLU A 42 7.76 11.53 9.90
CA GLU A 42 8.41 11.24 8.62
C GLU A 42 7.42 11.04 7.46
N ILE A 43 6.29 10.35 7.71
CA ILE A 43 5.24 10.21 6.70
C ILE A 43 4.66 11.58 6.33
N LYS A 44 4.40 12.45 7.31
CA LYS A 44 3.85 13.78 7.02
C LYS A 44 4.83 14.62 6.22
N ASP A 45 6.10 14.61 6.60
CA ASP A 45 7.15 15.35 5.92
C ASP A 45 7.34 14.83 4.49
N HIS A 46 7.35 13.51 4.29
CA HIS A 46 7.39 12.91 2.94
C HIS A 46 6.23 13.42 2.06
N LEU A 47 5.02 13.48 2.62
CA LEU A 47 3.82 13.92 1.90
C LEU A 47 3.84 15.40 1.50
N THR A 48 4.67 16.24 2.13
CA THR A 48 4.85 17.64 1.70
C THR A 48 5.60 17.74 0.39
N SER A 49 6.60 16.87 0.19
CA SER A 49 7.46 16.86 -1.01
C SER A 49 6.92 15.91 -2.09
N HIS A 50 6.19 14.88 -1.68
CA HIS A 50 5.67 13.83 -2.55
C HIS A 50 4.17 13.67 -2.31
N PRO A 51 3.32 14.45 -3.02
CA PRO A 51 1.88 14.39 -2.81
C PRO A 51 1.34 12.98 -3.15
N PRO A 52 0.32 12.49 -2.41
CA PRO A 52 -0.25 11.19 -2.67
C PRO A 52 -0.75 11.04 -4.11
N THR A 53 -0.37 9.95 -4.77
CA THR A 53 -0.79 9.68 -6.15
C THR A 53 -2.06 8.84 -6.18
N THR A 54 -3.02 9.26 -7.01
CA THR A 54 -4.27 8.52 -7.23
C THR A 54 -4.04 7.38 -8.21
N VAL A 55 -4.31 6.15 -7.77
CA VAL A 55 -4.13 4.94 -8.58
C VAL A 55 -5.40 4.11 -8.58
N THR A 56 -5.78 3.61 -9.75
CA THR A 56 -6.90 2.69 -9.95
C THR A 56 -6.37 1.29 -10.24
N LEU A 57 -6.70 0.34 -9.37
CA LEU A 57 -6.32 -1.07 -9.55
C LEU A 57 -7.53 -1.98 -9.29
N PRO A 58 -7.58 -3.16 -9.93
CA PRO A 58 -8.65 -4.12 -9.71
C PRO A 58 -8.61 -4.70 -8.28
N TRP A 59 -9.76 -5.14 -7.78
CA TRP A 59 -9.90 -5.72 -6.45
C TRP A 59 -9.79 -7.26 -6.47
N ARG A 60 -8.88 -7.81 -5.64
CA ARG A 60 -8.59 -9.23 -5.39
C ARG A 60 -8.14 -10.09 -6.58
N LYS A 61 -8.61 -9.81 -7.79
CA LYS A 61 -8.32 -10.54 -9.03
C LYS A 61 -7.96 -9.54 -10.12
N SER A 62 -7.28 -10.00 -11.17
CA SER A 62 -6.88 -9.18 -12.32
C SER A 62 -8.07 -8.53 -13.05
N THR A 63 -9.22 -9.20 -13.09
CA THR A 63 -10.48 -8.72 -13.70
C THR A 63 -11.51 -8.24 -12.68
N GLY A 64 -11.10 -8.00 -11.42
CA GLY A 64 -12.00 -7.54 -10.38
C GLY A 64 -12.38 -6.07 -10.56
N ASP A 65 -13.38 -5.61 -9.79
CA ASP A 65 -13.85 -4.23 -9.86
C ASP A 65 -12.71 -3.23 -9.62
N PRO A 66 -12.59 -2.17 -10.45
CA PRO A 66 -11.56 -1.16 -10.28
C PRO A 66 -11.83 -0.35 -9.01
N VAL A 67 -10.80 -0.18 -8.20
CA VAL A 67 -10.84 0.63 -6.98
C VAL A 67 -9.78 1.70 -7.07
N THR A 68 -10.20 2.95 -6.92
CA THR A 68 -9.32 4.12 -6.91
C THR A 68 -8.96 4.50 -5.48
N VAL A 69 -7.66 4.63 -5.20
CA VAL A 69 -7.16 5.07 -3.89
C VAL A 69 -5.96 6.00 -4.06
N ARG A 70 -5.70 6.80 -3.02
CA ARG A 70 -4.47 7.59 -2.91
C ARG A 70 -3.38 6.76 -2.23
N LEU A 71 -2.27 6.54 -2.93
CA LEU A 71 -1.08 5.90 -2.38
C LEU A 71 -0.13 6.98 -1.86
N LEU A 72 0.37 6.77 -0.63
CA LEU A 72 1.23 7.74 0.05
C LEU A 72 2.70 7.64 -0.39
N ALA A 73 3.11 6.48 -0.89
CA ALA A 73 4.46 6.23 -1.39
C ALA A 73 4.35 5.44 -2.69
N THR A 74 4.81 6.05 -3.78
CA THR A 74 4.82 5.47 -5.13
C THR A 74 6.15 5.78 -5.79
N GLY A 75 6.60 4.87 -6.66
CA GLY A 75 7.64 5.17 -7.63
C GLY A 75 7.09 6.03 -8.77
N GLU A 76 7.94 6.26 -9.77
CA GLU A 76 7.56 6.93 -11.02
C GLU A 76 6.26 6.33 -11.59
N ASP A 77 5.38 7.20 -12.08
CA ASP A 77 4.09 6.84 -12.69
C ASP A 77 3.16 5.98 -11.83
N GLY A 78 3.25 6.09 -10.50
CA GLY A 78 2.41 5.31 -9.58
C GLY A 78 2.86 3.85 -9.45
N ARG A 79 4.05 3.51 -9.96
CA ARG A 79 4.62 2.16 -9.87
C ARG A 79 4.83 1.79 -8.40
N ARG A 80 4.59 0.53 -8.06
CA ARG A 80 4.97 0.04 -6.72
C ARG A 80 6.50 0.07 -6.59
N TYR A 81 7.00 0.48 -5.43
CA TYR A 81 8.33 0.07 -5.02
C TYR A 81 8.30 -1.43 -4.68
N THR A 82 9.14 -2.22 -5.34
CA THR A 82 9.35 -3.62 -4.96
C THR A 82 10.19 -3.67 -3.68
N GLY A 83 10.00 -4.69 -2.85
CA GLY A 83 10.81 -4.88 -1.64
C GLY A 83 12.31 -4.88 -1.94
N ASP A 84 12.71 -5.38 -3.12
CA ASP A 84 14.10 -5.35 -3.61
C ASP A 84 14.68 -3.94 -3.70
N LEU A 85 13.87 -2.93 -4.10
CA LEU A 85 14.32 -1.53 -4.16
C LEU A 85 14.53 -0.92 -2.78
N PHE A 86 13.88 -1.45 -1.73
CA PHE A 86 14.09 -1.00 -0.35
C PHE A 86 15.27 -1.70 0.34
N THR A 87 15.65 -2.90 -0.11
CA THR A 87 16.74 -3.69 0.50
C THR A 87 18.08 -3.44 -0.18
N LYS A 88 18.10 -2.98 -1.43
CA LYS A 88 19.32 -2.55 -2.11
C LYS A 88 19.74 -1.18 -1.62
N THR A 89 20.44 -1.14 -0.49
CA THR A 89 21.38 -0.06 -0.18
C THR A 89 22.50 -0.09 -1.22
N VAL A 90 22.53 0.93 -2.08
CA VAL A 90 23.75 1.38 -2.76
C VAL A 90 24.65 2.13 -1.79
#